data_AF-A0AA38ZR11-F1
#
_entry.id   AF-A0AA38ZR11-F1
#
_cell.length_a   1.000
_cell.length_b   1.000
_cell.length_c   1.000
_cell.angle_alpha   90.00
_cell.angle_beta   90.00
_cell.angle_gamma   90.00
#
_symmetry.space_group_name_H-M   'P 1'
#
loop_
_entity.id
_entity.type
_entity.pdbx_description
1 polymer ?
#
loop_
_entity_poly.entity_id
_entity_poly.type
_entity_poly.pdbx_seq_one_letter_code
_entity_poly.pdbx_strand_id
1 'polypeptide(L)'
;MELFPKECLLPSSLNYLSIWDLPNLKSLDDKGLQQLTSLLHLQIWNCPELQFSTGSVLQRLISLKELGIYSCGRLQSLTEAGLHHLTTLETLRIGSCPKLQYLTKERLPDSLSCLYARRCPSLEQRCQFEKGQEWRYISHIPKIVIDDVLF
;
A
#
# COMPACT_ATOMS: atom_id res chain seq x y z
N MET A 1 -1.35 -3.40 -23.51
CA MET A 1 -0.96 -2.59 -22.34
C MET A 1 -2.19 -1.82 -21.94
N GLU A 2 -2.88 -2.23 -20.88
CA GLU A 2 -3.89 -1.36 -20.27
C GLU A 2 -3.18 -0.66 -19.10
N LEU A 3 -2.92 0.62 -19.33
CA LEU A 3 -2.42 1.54 -18.33
C LEU A 3 -3.64 2.07 -17.56
N PHE A 4 -3.44 2.52 -16.31
CA PHE A 4 -4.42 3.40 -15.69
C PHE A 4 -4.66 4.55 -16.68
N PRO A 5 -5.90 5.02 -16.92
CA PRO A 5 -6.18 5.86 -18.08
C PRO A 5 -5.19 7.02 -18.14
N LYS A 6 -4.36 7.06 -19.19
CA LYS A 6 -3.27 8.03 -19.39
C LYS A 6 -3.76 9.49 -19.35
N GLU A 7 -5.07 9.68 -19.44
CA GLU A 7 -5.80 10.94 -19.51
C GLU A 7 -6.89 11.08 -18.44
N CYS A 8 -6.85 10.27 -17.37
CA CYS A 8 -7.64 10.57 -16.19
C CYS A 8 -7.04 11.81 -15.50
N LEU A 9 -7.47 13.01 -15.94
CA LEU A 9 -7.30 14.27 -15.21
C LEU A 9 -8.22 14.25 -13.99
N LEU A 10 -7.99 13.29 -13.08
CA LEU A 10 -8.65 13.29 -11.78
C LEU A 10 -8.35 14.62 -11.11
N PRO A 11 -9.36 15.29 -10.53
CA PRO A 11 -9.16 16.61 -9.96
C PRO A 11 -8.17 16.51 -8.81
N SER A 12 -7.24 17.45 -8.71
CA SER A 12 -6.25 17.50 -7.61
C SER A 12 -6.91 17.62 -6.23
N SER A 13 -8.16 18.09 -6.17
CA SER A 13 -8.99 18.17 -4.96
C SER A 13 -9.63 16.85 -4.54
N LEU A 14 -9.37 15.75 -5.26
CA LEU A 14 -9.95 14.44 -4.93
C LEU A 14 -9.40 13.94 -3.60
N ASN A 15 -10.29 13.69 -2.63
CA ASN A 15 -9.91 13.19 -1.30
C ASN A 15 -10.00 11.66 -1.20
N TYR A 16 -10.80 11.02 -2.04
CA TYR A 16 -11.05 9.58 -2.01
C TYR A 16 -10.97 9.01 -3.41
N LEU A 17 -10.14 7.98 -3.61
CA LEU A 17 -10.01 7.27 -4.86
C LEU A 17 -10.09 5.78 -4.59
N SER A 18 -10.91 5.11 -5.39
CA SER A 18 -10.99 3.67 -5.34
C SER A 18 -10.91 3.05 -6.72
N ILE A 19 -10.07 2.01 -6.84
CA ILE A 19 -9.74 1.31 -8.07
C ILE A 19 -10.18 -0.14 -7.87
N TRP A 20 -11.10 -0.62 -8.70
CA TRP A 20 -11.72 -1.95 -8.56
C TRP A 20 -11.66 -2.70 -9.88
N ASP A 21 -11.44 -4.00 -9.78
CA ASP A 21 -11.66 -4.97 -10.88
C ASP A 21 -10.96 -4.59 -12.18
N LEU A 22 -9.68 -4.18 -12.09
CA LEU A 22 -8.84 -3.92 -13.25
C LEU A 22 -7.86 -5.09 -13.45
N PRO A 23 -8.26 -6.17 -14.15
CA PRO A 23 -7.47 -7.38 -14.28
C PRO A 23 -6.14 -7.17 -14.99
N ASN A 24 -6.04 -6.16 -15.86
CA ASN A 24 -4.83 -5.89 -16.65
C ASN A 24 -3.98 -4.74 -16.09
N LEU A 25 -4.38 -4.12 -14.97
CA LEU A 25 -3.68 -2.98 -14.39
C LEU A 25 -2.33 -3.42 -13.84
N LYS A 26 -1.24 -2.98 -14.47
CA LYS A 26 0.12 -3.36 -14.08
C LYS A 26 0.79 -2.39 -13.13
N SER A 27 0.48 -1.10 -13.22
CA SER A 27 1.12 -0.03 -12.45
C SER A 27 0.15 1.14 -12.29
N LEU A 28 0.41 1.94 -11.25
CA LEU A 28 -0.25 3.21 -10.94
C LEU A 28 0.68 4.42 -11.17
N ASP A 29 1.87 4.20 -11.74
CA ASP A 29 2.94 5.21 -11.85
C ASP A 29 2.70 6.23 -12.99
N ASP A 30 1.56 6.14 -13.67
CA ASP A 30 1.15 7.09 -14.70
C ASP A 30 0.92 8.50 -14.12
N LYS A 31 1.13 9.53 -14.96
CA LYS A 31 1.05 10.95 -14.57
C LYS A 31 -0.26 11.34 -13.87
N GLY A 32 -1.36 10.64 -14.15
CA GLY A 32 -2.71 10.98 -13.66
C GLY A 32 -2.87 10.97 -12.15
N LEU A 33 -2.08 10.16 -11.43
CA LEU A 33 -2.15 10.07 -9.96
C LEU A 33 -1.10 10.93 -9.25
N GLN A 34 -0.08 11.39 -9.97
CA GLN A 34 1.02 12.18 -9.40
C GLN A 34 0.55 13.55 -8.87
N GLN A 35 -0.55 14.06 -9.43
CA GLN A 35 -1.16 15.35 -9.08
C GLN A 35 -2.15 15.28 -7.91
N LEU A 36 -2.47 14.09 -7.40
CA LEU A 36 -3.46 13.87 -6.35
C LEU A 36 -2.87 14.11 -4.95
N THR A 37 -2.26 15.27 -4.75
CA THR A 37 -1.62 15.63 -3.50
C THR A 37 -2.61 15.84 -2.36
N SER A 38 -3.90 16.08 -2.64
CA SER A 38 -4.95 16.16 -1.62
C SER A 38 -5.65 14.83 -1.32
N LEU A 39 -5.20 13.72 -1.91
CA LEU A 39 -5.82 12.42 -1.70
C LEU A 39 -5.60 11.94 -0.27
N LEU A 40 -6.69 11.68 0.45
CA LEU A 40 -6.69 11.21 1.83
C LEU A 40 -6.88 9.69 1.92
N HIS A 41 -7.62 9.11 0.98
CA HIS A 41 -7.95 7.68 0.99
C HIS A 41 -7.73 7.06 -0.39
N LEU A 42 -6.91 6.01 -0.44
CA LEU A 42 -6.67 5.22 -1.63
C LEU A 42 -7.00 3.76 -1.35
N GLN A 43 -7.87 3.18 -2.17
CA GLN A 43 -8.38 1.83 -2.02
C GLN A 43 -8.25 1.07 -3.34
N ILE A 44 -7.47 0.00 -3.38
CA ILE A 44 -7.22 -0.80 -4.59
C ILE A 44 -7.73 -2.21 -4.36
N TRP A 45 -8.63 -2.67 -5.23
CA TRP A 45 -9.32 -3.95 -5.11
C TRP A 45 -9.19 -4.73 -6.41
N ASN A 46 -8.87 -6.02 -6.27
CA ASN A 46 -8.90 -7.01 -7.35
C ASN A 46 -8.14 -6.55 -8.62
N CYS A 47 -6.90 -6.10 -8.41
CA CYS A 47 -5.96 -5.75 -9.49
C CYS A 47 -4.83 -6.79 -9.51
N PRO A 48 -5.06 -8.01 -10.06
CA PRO A 48 -4.15 -9.14 -9.93
C PRO A 48 -2.78 -8.91 -10.58
N GLU A 49 -2.69 -8.06 -11.60
CA GLU A 49 -1.46 -7.77 -12.33
C GLU A 49 -0.62 -6.64 -11.71
N LEU A 50 -1.16 -5.95 -10.69
CA LEU A 50 -0.58 -4.74 -10.13
C LEU A 50 0.75 -5.01 -9.44
N GLN A 51 1.73 -4.19 -9.79
CA GLN A 51 3.04 -4.12 -9.16
C GLN A 51 3.42 -2.64 -9.00
N PHE A 52 4.11 -2.31 -7.90
CA PHE A 52 4.73 -1.01 -7.73
C PHE A 52 6.18 -1.04 -8.20
N SER A 53 6.63 0.04 -8.83
CA SER A 53 8.02 0.23 -9.22
C SER A 53 8.79 1.08 -8.19
N THR A 54 10.12 1.16 -8.38
CA THR A 54 10.97 2.13 -7.68
C THR A 54 10.54 3.55 -8.05
N GLY A 55 10.19 4.37 -7.05
CA GLY A 55 9.56 5.69 -7.30
C GLY A 55 8.04 5.62 -7.45
N SER A 56 7.43 4.59 -6.85
CA SER A 56 5.98 4.37 -6.74
C SER A 56 5.20 5.67 -6.57
N VAL A 57 4.07 5.79 -7.27
CA VAL A 57 3.10 6.88 -7.12
C VAL A 57 2.76 7.19 -5.66
N LEU A 58 2.82 6.19 -4.78
CA LEU A 58 2.55 6.35 -3.35
C LEU A 58 3.43 7.45 -2.73
N GLN A 59 4.67 7.63 -3.19
CA GLN A 59 5.58 8.66 -2.67
C GLN A 59 5.11 10.10 -2.92
N ARG A 60 4.16 10.32 -3.83
CA ARG A 60 3.61 11.65 -4.13
C ARG A 60 2.29 11.94 -3.40
N LEU A 61 1.69 10.92 -2.77
CA LEU A 61 0.41 11.05 -2.06
C LEU A 61 0.65 11.51 -0.61
N ILE A 62 1.29 12.67 -0.45
CA ILE A 62 1.78 13.16 0.87
C ILE A 62 0.67 13.42 1.91
N SER A 63 -0.59 13.61 1.47
CA SER A 63 -1.76 13.81 2.36
C SER A 63 -2.50 12.52 2.68
N LEU A 64 -2.02 11.37 2.20
CA LEU A 64 -2.72 10.11 2.31
C LEU A 64 -2.81 9.67 3.77
N LYS A 65 -4.03 9.54 4.29
CA LYS A 65 -4.34 9.04 5.63
C LYS A 65 -4.57 7.55 5.66
N GLU A 66 -5.14 7.00 4.59
CA GLU A 66 -5.45 5.59 4.50
C GLU A 66 -5.06 4.99 3.14
N LEU A 67 -4.33 3.87 3.20
CA LEU A 67 -4.04 3.02 2.06
C LEU A 67 -4.61 1.62 2.28
N GLY A 68 -5.49 1.19 1.37
CA GLY A 68 -6.05 -0.16 1.33
C GLY A 68 -5.69 -0.87 0.03
N ILE A 69 -5.16 -2.09 0.11
CA ILE A 69 -4.81 -2.92 -1.06
C ILE A 69 -5.30 -4.33 -0.85
N TYR A 70 -6.14 -4.79 -1.77
CA TYR A 70 -6.87 -6.05 -1.64
C TYR A 70 -6.83 -6.87 -2.91
N SER A 71 -6.63 -8.18 -2.77
CA SER A 71 -6.71 -9.15 -3.86
C SER A 71 -5.77 -8.83 -5.03
N CYS A 72 -4.56 -8.35 -4.74
CA CYS A 72 -3.54 -8.03 -5.75
C CYS A 72 -2.52 -9.18 -5.84
N GLY A 73 -2.81 -10.16 -6.69
CA GLY A 73 -2.12 -11.46 -6.75
C GLY A 73 -0.64 -11.43 -7.15
N ARG A 74 -0.18 -10.43 -7.91
CA ARG A 74 1.23 -10.27 -8.32
C ARG A 74 2.03 -9.27 -7.51
N LEU A 75 1.39 -8.58 -6.56
CA LEU A 75 2.04 -7.58 -5.74
C LEU A 75 3.08 -8.23 -4.83
N GLN A 76 4.34 -7.78 -4.93
CA GLN A 76 5.46 -8.31 -4.13
C GLN A 76 5.90 -7.38 -3.01
N SER A 77 5.74 -6.07 -3.20
CA SER A 77 6.02 -5.00 -2.24
C SER A 77 5.24 -3.73 -2.56
N LEU A 78 5.15 -2.79 -1.62
CA LEU A 78 4.51 -1.47 -1.85
C LEU A 78 5.49 -0.46 -2.48
N THR A 79 6.76 -0.56 -2.10
CA THR A 79 7.85 0.27 -2.60
C THR A 79 9.18 -0.35 -2.17
N GLU A 80 10.26 -0.04 -2.87
CA GLU A 80 11.62 -0.32 -2.41
C GLU A 80 12.24 0.84 -1.62
N ALA A 81 11.81 2.07 -1.90
CA ALA A 81 12.43 3.31 -1.41
C ALA A 81 11.74 3.91 -0.17
N GLY A 82 10.99 3.11 0.59
CA GLY A 82 10.35 3.57 1.82
C GLY A 82 9.03 4.34 1.64
N LEU A 83 8.23 4.34 2.71
CA LEU A 83 7.00 5.13 2.86
C LEU A 83 7.13 6.22 3.95
N HIS A 84 8.35 6.47 4.44
CA HIS A 84 8.62 7.38 5.56
C HIS A 84 8.19 8.84 5.30
N HIS A 85 8.09 9.25 4.04
CA HIS A 85 7.60 10.58 3.63
C HIS A 85 6.08 10.75 3.81
N LEU A 86 5.32 9.67 3.97
CA LEU A 86 3.87 9.72 4.14
C LEU A 86 3.52 10.01 5.60
N THR A 87 3.91 11.19 6.07
CA THR A 87 3.79 11.64 7.47
C THR A 87 2.34 11.84 7.94
N THR A 88 1.37 11.68 7.05
CA THR A 88 -0.07 11.73 7.35
C THR A 88 -0.73 10.36 7.31
N LEU A 89 -0.02 9.30 6.91
CA LEU A 89 -0.58 7.96 6.79
C LEU A 89 -0.82 7.38 8.18
N GLU A 90 -2.10 7.25 8.51
CA GLU A 90 -2.59 6.80 9.82
C GLU A 90 -2.92 5.31 9.78
N THR A 91 -3.39 4.79 8.64
CA THR A 91 -3.84 3.40 8.49
C THR A 91 -3.37 2.74 7.19
N LEU A 92 -2.81 1.53 7.32
CA LEU A 92 -2.45 0.66 6.21
C LEU A 92 -3.22 -0.67 6.31
N ARG A 93 -3.94 -1.04 5.25
CA ARG A 93 -4.69 -2.29 5.17
C ARG A 93 -4.28 -3.09 3.95
N ILE A 94 -3.87 -4.34 4.16
CA ILE A 94 -3.53 -5.28 3.10
C ILE A 94 -4.36 -6.56 3.28
N GLY A 95 -5.00 -7.02 2.21
CA GLY A 95 -5.80 -8.25 2.25
C GLY A 95 -5.63 -9.13 1.02
N SER A 96 -5.50 -10.43 1.19
CA SER A 96 -5.52 -11.41 0.08
C SER A 96 -4.46 -11.14 -1.01
N CYS A 97 -3.24 -10.76 -0.61
CA CYS A 97 -2.10 -10.51 -1.50
C CYS A 97 -1.05 -11.62 -1.31
N PRO A 98 -1.18 -12.79 -1.98
CA PRO A 98 -0.40 -13.98 -1.67
C PRO A 98 1.09 -13.88 -1.97
N LYS A 99 1.50 -13.00 -2.89
CA LYS A 99 2.90 -12.80 -3.27
C LYS A 99 3.59 -11.64 -2.55
N LEU A 100 2.89 -10.91 -1.68
CA LEU A 100 3.44 -9.77 -0.97
C LEU A 100 4.43 -10.28 0.10
N GLN A 101 5.71 -9.99 -0.08
CA GLN A 101 6.76 -10.50 0.80
C GLN A 101 7.13 -9.50 1.90
N TYR A 102 7.12 -8.22 1.60
CA TYR A 102 7.46 -7.15 2.54
C TYR A 102 6.67 -5.89 2.18
N LEU A 103 6.43 -5.01 3.15
CA LEU A 103 5.75 -3.74 2.86
C LEU A 103 6.72 -2.78 2.16
N THR A 104 7.91 -2.66 2.74
CA THR A 104 8.99 -1.77 2.31
C THR A 104 10.33 -2.33 2.82
N LYS A 105 11.45 -1.98 2.18
CA LYS A 105 12.80 -2.32 2.67
C LYS A 105 13.33 -1.32 3.71
N GLU A 106 12.58 -0.25 3.95
CA GLU A 106 12.83 0.80 4.94
C GLU A 106 11.71 0.90 5.98
N ARG A 107 11.88 1.75 7.00
CA ARG A 107 10.88 2.00 8.04
C ARG A 107 9.59 2.58 7.45
N LEU A 108 8.46 2.20 8.05
CA LEU A 108 7.14 2.81 7.80
C LEU A 108 7.06 4.21 8.45
N PRO A 109 6.14 5.07 8.01
CA PRO A 109 6.00 6.41 8.58
C PRO A 109 5.55 6.36 10.04
N ASP A 110 6.12 7.23 10.89
CA ASP A 110 5.82 7.28 12.33
C ASP A 110 4.37 7.70 12.64
N SER A 111 3.66 8.28 11.68
CA SER A 111 2.23 8.59 11.79
C SER A 111 1.34 7.34 11.78
N LEU A 112 1.89 6.19 11.37
CA LEU A 112 1.11 4.98 11.18
C LEU A 112 0.64 4.44 12.52
N SER A 113 -0.65 4.65 12.80
CA SER A 113 -1.30 4.21 14.02
C SER A 113 -1.77 2.76 13.93
N CYS A 114 -2.04 2.28 12.71
CA CYS A 114 -2.66 0.99 12.52
C CYS A 114 -2.23 0.27 11.24
N LEU A 115 -1.86 -1.00 11.39
CA LEU A 115 -1.55 -1.93 10.31
C LEU A 115 -2.48 -3.14 10.40
N TYR A 116 -3.19 -3.43 9.30
CA TYR A 116 -3.95 -4.67 9.12
C TYR A 116 -3.37 -5.47 7.95
N ALA A 117 -3.04 -6.73 8.18
CA ALA A 117 -2.67 -7.68 7.14
C ALA A 117 -3.48 -8.97 7.31
N ARG A 118 -4.13 -9.45 6.25
CA ARG A 118 -4.91 -10.71 6.29
C ARG A 118 -4.76 -11.49 5.00
N ARG A 119 -4.67 -12.82 5.08
CA ARG A 119 -4.55 -13.69 3.90
C ARG A 119 -3.37 -13.30 3.00
N CYS A 120 -2.24 -12.93 3.61
CA CYS A 120 -1.00 -12.55 2.96
C CYS A 120 0.14 -13.45 3.46
N PRO A 121 0.14 -14.75 3.11
CA PRO A 121 0.99 -15.77 3.75
C PRO A 121 2.49 -15.44 3.72
N SER A 122 3.02 -14.87 2.63
CA SER A 122 4.44 -14.50 2.53
C SER A 122 4.82 -13.33 3.46
N LEU A 123 3.92 -12.36 3.65
CA LEU A 123 4.12 -11.23 4.57
C LEU A 123 3.95 -11.71 6.02
N GLU A 124 2.90 -12.48 6.29
CA GLU A 124 2.60 -13.05 7.61
C GLU A 124 3.78 -13.86 8.16
N GLN A 125 4.40 -14.70 7.32
CA GLN A 125 5.60 -15.45 7.71
C GLN A 125 6.76 -14.54 8.13
N ARG A 126 6.85 -13.34 7.57
CA ARG A 126 7.94 -12.39 7.81
C ARG A 126 7.65 -11.38 8.92
N CYS A 127 6.38 -11.20 9.26
CA CYS A 127 5.91 -10.38 10.38
C CYS A 127 5.76 -11.17 11.69
N GLN A 128 6.39 -12.34 11.81
CA GLN A 128 6.41 -13.10 13.08
C GLN A 128 6.85 -12.21 14.24
N PHE A 129 6.00 -12.10 15.27
CA PHE A 129 6.25 -11.31 16.47
C PHE A 129 7.65 -11.61 17.05
N GLU A 130 8.45 -10.56 17.25
CA GLU A 130 9.83 -10.58 17.78
C GLU A 130 10.89 -11.40 17.01
N LYS A 131 10.49 -12.24 16.05
CA LYS A 131 11.39 -13.17 15.32
C LYS A 131 11.46 -12.88 13.82
N GLY A 132 10.49 -12.17 13.29
CA GLY A 132 10.36 -11.86 11.88
C GLY A 132 11.27 -10.71 11.44
N GLN A 133 11.90 -10.85 10.27
CA GLN A 133 12.76 -9.80 9.69
C GLN A 133 12.02 -8.48 9.45
N GLU A 134 10.68 -8.55 9.30
CA GLU A 134 9.82 -7.38 9.10
C GLU A 134 9.41 -6.73 10.43
N TRP A 135 9.45 -7.46 11.56
CA TRP A 135 8.93 -6.99 12.85
C TRP A 135 9.56 -5.67 13.28
N ARG A 136 10.88 -5.54 13.13
CA ARG A 136 11.64 -4.30 13.42
C ARG A 136 11.16 -3.06 12.66
N TYR A 137 10.51 -3.23 11.52
CA TYR A 137 10.00 -2.12 10.71
C TYR A 137 8.58 -1.73 11.08
N ILE A 138 7.84 -2.60 11.77
CA ILE A 138 6.42 -2.40 12.12
C ILE A 138 6.19 -2.26 13.63
N SER A 139 7.13 -2.66 14.48
CA SER A 139 6.97 -2.73 15.95
C SER A 139 6.71 -1.39 16.65
N HIS A 140 6.90 -0.27 15.96
CA HIS A 140 6.58 1.07 16.48
C HIS A 140 5.09 1.42 16.32
N ILE A 141 4.34 0.65 15.54
CA ILE A 141 2.92 0.89 15.24
C ILE A 141 2.10 0.46 16.46
N PRO A 142 1.24 1.34 17.02
CA PRO A 142 0.44 1.03 18.21
C PRO A 142 -0.54 -0.14 18.08
N LYS A 143 -1.04 -0.39 16.87
CA LYS A 143 -2.03 -1.44 16.61
C LYS A 143 -1.66 -2.24 15.37
N ILE A 144 -1.23 -3.49 15.57
CA ILE A 144 -0.88 -4.40 14.49
C ILE A 144 -1.84 -5.58 14.52
N VAL A 145 -2.57 -5.80 13.43
CA VAL A 145 -3.49 -6.94 13.29
C VAL A 145 -3.05 -7.79 12.11
N ILE A 146 -2.64 -9.03 12.38
CA ILE A 146 -2.20 -9.99 11.36
C ILE A 146 -3.05 -11.25 11.51
N ASP A 147 -3.77 -11.62 10.44
CA ASP A 147 -4.70 -12.76 10.40
C ASP A 147 -5.65 -12.85 11.62
N ASP A 148 -6.30 -11.72 11.91
CA ASP A 148 -7.20 -11.53 13.06
C ASP A 148 -6.54 -11.62 14.45
N VAL A 149 -5.21 -11.74 14.53
CA VAL A 149 -4.44 -11.67 15.77
C VAL A 149 -3.95 -10.25 16.00
N LEU A 150 -4.22 -9.70 17.19
CA LEU A 150 -3.74 -8.39 17.63
C LEU A 150 -2.39 -8.55 18.35
N PHE A 151 -1.43 -7.71 17.97
CA PHE A 151 -0.11 -7.57 18.59
C PHE A 151 0.10 -6.15 19.11
#